data_AF-A0A2H5ZY03-F1
#
_entry.id   AF-A0A2H5ZY03-F1
#
_cell.length_a   1.000
_cell.length_b   1.000
_cell.length_c   1.000
_cell.angle_alpha   90.00
_cell.angle_beta   90.00
_cell.angle_gamma   90.00
#
_symmetry.space_group_name_H-M   'P 1'
#
loop_
_entity.id
_entity.type
_entity.pdbx_description
1 polymer ?
#
loop_
_entity_poly.entity_id
_entity_poly.type
_entity_poly.pdbx_seq_one_letter_code
_entity_poly.pdbx_strand_id
1 'polypeptide(L)'
;MTDGTAVAVAKFWGHRHLDKVLAPGVEVVLWGRVRRERGLIEVEAPEFERAGEDETLHTARVVPVHPATEELSPRLLRRAVRSALQAFADRVPEPLPPVVRERYGLLPVAAALRAVHFPDTLEEGERARTTLAFAELLELQAALLLRRRLVATSTKPHRYREGGGLLDAFLASLPFRLTGAQKRVIEQVRQELYSPHPMNRLLQGDVGSGKTVVAAAAVAVCAGGGGQAAVMAPTEILAEQHYLTFRRFLEGVGVRVVLLVGGMRKAEREEALAEVAHGEADLVVGTHALLQEDVVFDRLSLVVVDGQHKFGVAQRAALRQKGHDPDVLVMTATPIPRTLALTLYGDLDVSVLDELPPGRQPVRTYHRYPDSRDRVYAFVRREVEAGRQAYVVCPLVEESDKLDASAAVDLYERLRREVFPDLRVGLLHGRMPVAEKDAVMEAFRRGEVQVLVATPVIEVGVDVPNATVMVVEDADRFGLAQLHQLRGRVGRSSHRAYCILISALPTEEARRRVEALVSTHDGFRIAQVDLELRGPGEFFGTRQHGLPEFHVADPIRDVALLEKAREAAAWVLEQDPHLLRPEHRVLRERLLRRYADSGALLAVG
;
A
#
# COMPACT_ATOMS: atom_id res chain seq x y z
N MET A 1 28.67 -22.76 -40.11
CA MET A 1 28.62 -21.34 -40.55
C MET A 1 30.03 -20.77 -40.49
N THR A 2 30.35 -19.79 -41.32
CA THR A 2 31.67 -19.14 -41.33
C THR A 2 31.49 -17.65 -41.60
N ASP A 3 32.29 -16.80 -40.95
CA ASP A 3 32.41 -15.37 -41.25
C ASP A 3 33.63 -15.06 -42.15
N GLY A 4 34.30 -16.11 -42.65
CA GLY A 4 35.53 -16.02 -43.44
C GLY A 4 36.82 -16.11 -42.60
N THR A 5 36.74 -15.93 -41.28
CA THR A 5 37.90 -16.00 -40.37
C THR A 5 37.82 -17.17 -39.39
N ALA A 6 36.61 -17.56 -38.99
CA ALA A 6 36.36 -18.64 -38.06
C ALA A 6 35.11 -19.44 -38.44
N VAL A 7 35.02 -20.66 -37.89
CA VAL A 7 33.88 -21.57 -38.13
C VAL A 7 33.14 -21.80 -36.82
N ALA A 8 31.82 -21.72 -36.88
CA ALA A 8 30.91 -22.06 -35.79
C ALA A 8 29.84 -23.07 -36.25
N VAL A 9 29.25 -23.77 -35.29
CA VAL A 9 28.24 -24.82 -35.52
C VAL A 9 26.88 -24.37 -35.02
N ALA A 10 25.85 -24.36 -35.87
CA ALA A 10 24.46 -24.17 -35.45
C ALA A 10 23.79 -25.53 -35.38
N LYS A 11 23.21 -25.87 -34.22
CA LYS A 11 22.45 -27.13 -34.03
C LYS A 11 20.96 -26.81 -34.05
N PHE A 12 20.27 -27.27 -35.09
CA PHE A 12 18.82 -27.17 -35.22
C PHE A 12 18.15 -28.50 -34.84
N TRP A 13 17.16 -28.46 -33.96
CA TRP A 13 16.42 -29.65 -33.52
C TRP A 13 14.98 -29.58 -34.03
N GLY A 14 14.47 -30.66 -34.62
CA GLY A 14 13.03 -30.80 -34.96
C GLY A 14 12.53 -30.07 -36.22
N HIS A 15 13.38 -29.31 -36.93
CA HIS A 15 12.98 -28.60 -38.15
C HIS A 15 13.13 -29.48 -39.41
N ARG A 16 12.01 -29.82 -40.06
CA ARG A 16 12.02 -30.44 -41.40
C ARG A 16 12.20 -29.35 -42.48
N HIS A 17 12.99 -29.63 -43.51
CA HIS A 17 13.24 -28.78 -44.69
C HIS A 17 14.24 -27.60 -44.55
N LEU A 18 15.07 -27.56 -43.49
CA LEU A 18 16.15 -26.57 -43.37
C LEU A 18 17.10 -26.58 -44.57
N ASP A 19 17.37 -27.74 -45.15
CA ASP A 19 18.29 -27.92 -46.29
C ASP A 19 17.86 -27.13 -47.54
N LYS A 20 16.56 -26.83 -47.68
CA LYS A 20 16.03 -26.00 -48.78
C LYS A 20 16.13 -24.51 -48.48
N VAL A 21 16.18 -24.13 -47.20
CA VAL A 21 16.16 -22.74 -46.74
C VAL A 21 17.59 -22.22 -46.52
N LEU A 22 18.49 -23.06 -46.02
CA LEU A 22 19.88 -22.77 -45.70
C LEU A 22 20.81 -23.48 -46.70
N ALA A 23 20.70 -23.14 -47.98
CA ALA A 23 21.62 -23.65 -49.00
C ALA A 23 23.03 -23.06 -48.80
N PRO A 24 24.10 -23.81 -49.16
CA PRO A 24 25.46 -23.28 -49.14
C PRO A 24 25.58 -21.98 -49.94
N GLY A 25 26.23 -20.96 -49.37
CA GLY A 25 26.41 -19.64 -49.98
C GLY A 25 25.34 -18.61 -49.61
N VAL A 26 24.30 -18.99 -48.85
CA VAL A 26 23.33 -18.05 -48.29
C VAL A 26 23.91 -17.40 -47.04
N GLU A 27 23.98 -16.07 -47.03
CA GLU A 27 24.28 -15.29 -45.83
C GLU A 27 23.07 -15.26 -44.90
N VAL A 28 23.32 -15.52 -43.61
CA VAL A 28 22.27 -15.60 -42.59
C VAL A 28 22.69 -14.93 -41.30
N VAL A 29 21.73 -14.30 -40.64
CA VAL A 29 21.88 -13.79 -39.27
C VAL A 29 21.31 -14.83 -38.31
N LEU A 30 22.10 -15.22 -37.31
CA LEU A 30 21.74 -16.25 -36.33
C LEU A 30 21.70 -15.63 -34.93
N TRP A 31 20.65 -15.95 -34.17
CA TRP A 31 20.48 -15.55 -32.78
C TRP A 31 20.15 -16.77 -31.92
N GLY A 32 20.86 -16.97 -30.83
CA GLY A 32 20.63 -18.11 -29.94
C GLY A 32 21.65 -18.19 -28.82
N ARG A 33 21.50 -19.21 -27.97
CA ARG A 33 22.41 -19.43 -26.85
C ARG A 33 23.73 -19.97 -27.36
N VAL A 34 24.81 -19.24 -27.09
CA VAL A 34 26.17 -19.63 -27.48
C VAL A 34 26.80 -20.48 -26.38
N ARG A 35 27.32 -21.64 -26.77
CA ARG A 35 28.17 -22.49 -25.93
C ARG A 35 29.53 -22.65 -26.58
N ARG A 36 30.55 -22.81 -25.75
CA ARG A 36 31.90 -23.10 -26.20
C ARG A 36 32.29 -24.47 -25.65
N GLU A 37 32.35 -25.45 -26.54
CA GLU A 37 32.69 -26.82 -26.17
C GLU A 37 33.88 -27.27 -27.03
N ARG A 38 34.94 -27.78 -26.39
CA ARG A 38 36.16 -28.29 -27.05
C ARG A 38 36.78 -27.32 -28.08
N GLY A 39 36.71 -26.02 -27.82
CA GLY A 39 37.30 -24.97 -28.67
C GLY A 39 36.41 -24.52 -29.85
N LEU A 40 35.29 -25.18 -30.11
CA LEU A 40 34.32 -24.79 -31.13
C LEU A 40 33.22 -23.93 -30.51
N ILE A 41 32.78 -22.91 -31.25
CA ILE A 41 31.62 -22.11 -30.91
C ILE A 41 30.39 -22.83 -31.46
N GLU A 42 29.47 -23.17 -30.58
CA GLU A 42 28.20 -23.79 -30.92
C GLU A 42 27.04 -22.86 -30.55
N VAL A 43 26.06 -22.76 -31.44
CA VAL A 43 24.81 -22.04 -31.19
C VAL A 43 23.69 -23.08 -31.14
N GLU A 44 23.08 -23.25 -29.97
CA GLU A 44 22.01 -24.22 -29.74
C GLU A 44 20.66 -23.62 -30.09
N ALA A 45 19.86 -24.36 -30.87
CA ALA A 45 18.52 -23.99 -31.31
C ALA A 45 18.40 -22.53 -31.80
N PRO A 46 19.27 -22.07 -32.73
CA PRO A 46 19.26 -20.67 -33.13
C PRO A 46 18.01 -20.33 -33.96
N GLU A 47 17.46 -19.14 -33.71
CA GLU A 47 16.62 -18.47 -34.69
C GLU A 47 17.51 -17.92 -35.82
N PHE A 48 17.04 -18.03 -37.06
CA PHE A 48 17.77 -17.54 -38.23
C PHE A 48 16.89 -16.69 -39.17
N GLU A 49 17.53 -15.72 -39.84
CA GLU A 49 16.98 -14.93 -40.95
C GLU A 49 18.01 -14.87 -42.10
N ARG A 50 17.54 -14.76 -43.34
CA ARG A 50 18.42 -14.57 -44.51
C ARG A 50 18.84 -13.10 -44.61
N ALA A 51 20.13 -12.85 -44.85
CA ALA A 51 20.61 -11.51 -45.11
C ALA A 51 20.04 -11.01 -46.46
N GLY A 52 19.40 -9.84 -46.46
CA GLY A 52 18.83 -9.22 -47.67
C GLY A 52 17.34 -9.44 -47.94
N GLU A 53 16.59 -10.14 -47.08
CA GLU A 53 15.12 -10.00 -47.08
C GLU A 53 14.78 -8.63 -46.48
N ASP A 54 13.99 -7.81 -47.20
CA ASP A 54 13.71 -6.36 -47.01
C ASP A 54 13.16 -5.94 -45.63
N GLU A 55 13.04 -6.87 -44.70
CA GLU A 55 12.58 -6.59 -43.36
C GLU A 55 13.39 -7.46 -42.41
N THR A 56 14.45 -6.89 -41.82
CA THR A 56 15.12 -7.42 -40.61
C THR A 56 14.21 -7.37 -39.39
N LEU A 57 12.91 -7.64 -39.59
CA LEU A 57 12.15 -8.58 -38.78
C LEU A 57 12.59 -8.81 -37.35
N HIS A 58 13.49 -9.78 -37.31
CA HIS A 58 13.64 -10.67 -36.19
C HIS A 58 15.10 -10.72 -35.73
N THR A 59 16.00 -9.97 -36.38
CA THR A 59 17.44 -9.89 -36.07
C THR A 59 18.04 -8.50 -36.35
N ALA A 60 19.24 -8.23 -35.85
CA ALA A 60 20.04 -7.01 -36.09
C ALA A 60 19.41 -5.66 -35.63
N ARG A 61 18.48 -5.69 -34.67
CA ARG A 61 17.91 -4.52 -33.99
C ARG A 61 17.45 -4.86 -32.58
N VAL A 62 16.83 -3.91 -31.87
CA VAL A 62 16.05 -4.22 -30.67
C VAL A 62 14.83 -5.05 -31.11
N VAL A 63 14.89 -6.36 -30.90
CA VAL A 63 13.84 -7.28 -31.34
C VAL A 63 12.72 -7.33 -30.28
N PRO A 64 11.46 -7.00 -30.62
CA PRO A 64 10.37 -7.10 -29.67
C PRO A 64 10.09 -8.53 -29.28
N VAL A 65 9.85 -8.73 -27.98
CA VAL A 65 9.37 -9.98 -27.42
C VAL A 65 7.89 -9.82 -27.13
N HIS A 66 7.06 -10.58 -27.84
CA HIS A 66 5.61 -10.65 -27.58
C HIS A 66 5.30 -12.00 -26.94
N PRO A 67 4.49 -12.05 -25.86
CA PRO A 67 4.05 -13.30 -25.26
C PRO A 67 3.36 -14.18 -26.31
N ALA A 68 3.92 -15.36 -26.54
CA ALA A 68 3.42 -16.35 -27.49
C ALA A 68 2.63 -17.44 -26.77
N THR A 69 1.69 -18.07 -27.49
CA THR A 69 0.99 -19.29 -27.04
C THR A 69 1.46 -20.49 -27.86
N GLU A 70 1.07 -21.71 -27.49
CA GLU A 70 1.44 -22.93 -28.23
C GLU A 70 1.08 -22.87 -29.72
N GLU A 71 0.00 -22.14 -30.06
CA GLU A 71 -0.50 -22.01 -31.43
C GLU A 71 0.03 -20.78 -32.18
N LEU A 72 0.56 -19.77 -31.47
CA LEU A 72 0.99 -18.50 -32.05
C LEU A 72 2.48 -18.28 -31.89
N SER A 73 3.24 -18.45 -32.98
CA SER A 73 4.68 -18.19 -32.96
C SER A 73 5.01 -16.70 -32.73
N PRO A 74 6.11 -16.37 -32.03
CA PRO A 74 6.59 -14.99 -31.88
C PRO A 74 6.84 -14.27 -33.20
N ARG A 75 7.18 -15.00 -34.28
CA ARG A 75 7.37 -14.43 -35.63
C ARG A 75 6.06 -13.96 -36.24
N LEU A 76 5.01 -14.78 -36.14
CA LEU A 76 3.68 -14.42 -36.63
C LEU A 76 3.12 -13.21 -35.87
N LEU A 77 3.27 -13.19 -34.53
CA LEU A 77 2.85 -12.06 -33.70
C LEU A 77 3.57 -10.77 -34.09
N ARG A 78 4.90 -10.79 -34.26
CA ARG A 78 5.68 -9.62 -34.68
C ARG A 78 5.18 -9.06 -36.03
N ARG A 79 4.92 -9.92 -37.01
CA ARG A 79 4.39 -9.50 -38.31
C ARG A 79 2.99 -8.90 -38.19
N ALA A 80 2.11 -9.54 -37.42
CA ALA A 80 0.74 -9.07 -37.20
C ALA A 80 0.72 -7.70 -36.49
N VAL A 81 1.52 -7.53 -35.43
CA VAL A 81 1.64 -6.25 -34.70
C VAL A 81 2.16 -5.16 -35.64
N ARG A 82 3.19 -5.43 -36.45
CA ARG A 82 3.70 -4.42 -37.39
C ARG A 82 2.67 -4.02 -38.43
N SER A 83 1.96 -4.98 -39.03
CA SER A 83 0.89 -4.69 -39.98
C SER A 83 -0.22 -3.85 -39.35
N ALA A 84 -0.59 -4.16 -38.10
CA ALA A 84 -1.58 -3.38 -37.36
C ALA A 84 -1.09 -1.93 -37.10
N LEU A 85 0.17 -1.75 -36.70
CA LEU A 85 0.74 -0.43 -36.49
C LEU A 85 0.81 0.39 -37.79
N GLN A 86 1.19 -0.23 -38.91
CA GLN A 86 1.22 0.44 -40.21
C GLN A 86 -0.19 0.88 -40.65
N ALA A 87 -1.21 0.04 -40.43
CA ALA A 87 -2.57 0.32 -40.85
C ALA A 87 -3.32 1.31 -39.94
N PHE A 88 -3.06 1.28 -38.63
CA PHE A 88 -3.91 1.93 -37.62
C PHE A 88 -3.22 2.95 -36.72
N ALA A 89 -1.89 3.00 -36.60
CA ALA A 89 -1.24 3.89 -35.63
C ALA A 89 -1.57 5.38 -35.86
N ASP A 90 -1.61 5.85 -37.11
CA ASP A 90 -1.95 7.24 -37.43
C ASP A 90 -3.45 7.56 -37.27
N ARG A 91 -4.29 6.52 -37.11
CA ARG A 91 -5.72 6.67 -36.89
C ARG A 91 -6.07 6.77 -35.41
N VAL A 92 -5.11 6.53 -34.52
CA VAL A 92 -5.30 6.68 -33.08
C VAL A 92 -5.39 8.18 -32.78
N PRO A 93 -6.54 8.67 -32.26
CA PRO A 93 -6.67 10.07 -31.90
C PRO A 93 -5.66 10.43 -30.81
N GLU A 94 -5.02 11.59 -30.93
CA GLU A 94 -4.03 12.09 -29.98
C GLU A 94 -4.71 12.47 -28.64
N PRO A 95 -4.53 11.70 -27.55
CA PRO A 95 -5.16 11.99 -26.27
C PRO A 95 -4.45 13.12 -25.50
N LEU A 96 -3.19 13.41 -25.82
CA LEU A 96 -2.40 14.42 -25.11
C LEU A 96 -2.66 15.81 -25.69
N PRO A 97 -3.12 16.78 -24.88
CA PRO A 97 -3.22 18.16 -25.35
C PRO A 97 -1.86 18.68 -25.86
N PRO A 98 -1.80 19.47 -26.95
CA PRO A 98 -0.54 19.91 -27.55
C PRO A 98 0.41 20.58 -26.56
N VAL A 99 -0.12 21.45 -25.69
CA VAL A 99 0.64 22.17 -24.66
C VAL A 99 1.25 21.21 -23.62
N VAL A 100 0.52 20.16 -23.23
CA VAL A 100 1.02 19.13 -22.31
C VAL A 100 2.14 18.34 -22.98
N ARG A 101 1.95 17.95 -24.25
CA ARG A 101 2.96 17.20 -25.02
C ARG A 101 4.27 17.98 -25.15
N GLU A 102 4.20 19.26 -25.48
CA GLU A 102 5.38 20.14 -25.59
C GLU A 102 6.06 20.36 -24.23
N ARG A 103 5.29 20.66 -23.18
CA ARG A 103 5.82 20.93 -21.84
C ARG A 103 6.62 19.77 -21.25
N TYR A 104 6.17 18.53 -21.50
CA TYR A 104 6.81 17.33 -20.95
C TYR A 104 7.70 16.60 -21.98
N GLY A 105 7.90 17.16 -23.18
CA GLY A 105 8.77 16.57 -24.21
C GLY A 105 8.30 15.20 -24.72
N LEU A 106 6.98 14.99 -24.75
CA LEU A 106 6.35 13.71 -25.08
C LEU A 106 6.24 13.51 -26.60
N LEU A 107 6.32 12.26 -27.04
CA LEU A 107 6.14 11.90 -28.45
C LEU A 107 4.65 12.00 -28.84
N PRO A 108 4.32 12.21 -30.12
CA PRO A 108 2.97 11.92 -30.61
C PRO A 108 2.63 10.45 -30.36
N VAL A 109 1.39 10.14 -29.95
CA VAL A 109 1.01 8.77 -29.55
C VAL A 109 1.20 7.77 -30.70
N ALA A 110 0.93 8.16 -31.94
CA ALA A 110 1.18 7.32 -33.11
C ALA A 110 2.67 6.92 -33.24
N ALA A 111 3.60 7.85 -32.97
CA ALA A 111 5.03 7.57 -32.98
C ALA A 111 5.43 6.70 -31.78
N ALA A 112 4.90 7.00 -30.59
CA ALA A 112 5.15 6.21 -29.39
C ALA A 112 4.66 4.75 -29.53
N LEU A 113 3.51 4.51 -30.16
CA LEU A 113 3.02 3.15 -30.43
C LEU A 113 3.95 2.37 -31.36
N ARG A 114 4.58 3.03 -32.34
CA ARG A 114 5.56 2.36 -33.20
C ARG A 114 6.84 2.06 -32.42
N ALA A 115 7.40 3.06 -31.75
CA ALA A 115 8.67 2.95 -31.05
C ALA A 115 8.64 2.05 -29.81
N VAL A 116 7.50 1.90 -29.12
CA VAL A 116 7.41 0.96 -27.98
C VAL A 116 7.52 -0.50 -28.44
N HIS A 117 7.07 -0.80 -29.67
CA HIS A 117 7.12 -2.14 -30.24
C HIS A 117 8.35 -2.36 -31.13
N PHE A 118 8.75 -1.37 -31.91
CA PHE A 118 9.86 -1.47 -32.86
C PHE A 118 10.76 -0.23 -32.74
N PRO A 119 11.50 -0.08 -31.63
CA PRO A 119 12.44 1.03 -31.50
C PRO A 119 13.74 0.77 -32.26
N ASP A 120 14.39 1.84 -32.70
CA ASP A 120 15.76 1.77 -33.22
C ASP A 120 16.77 1.60 -32.08
N THR A 121 16.48 2.15 -30.90
CA THR A 121 17.31 2.05 -29.69
C THR A 121 16.48 1.79 -28.43
N LEU A 122 17.07 1.15 -27.41
CA LEU A 122 16.38 0.95 -26.13
C LEU A 122 15.92 2.27 -25.49
N GLU A 123 16.71 3.34 -25.64
CA GLU A 123 16.37 4.67 -25.14
C GLU A 123 15.11 5.24 -25.83
N GLU A 124 14.99 5.06 -27.15
CA GLU A 124 13.79 5.44 -27.88
C GLU A 124 12.56 4.65 -27.40
N GLY A 125 12.71 3.34 -27.20
CA GLY A 125 11.67 2.47 -26.66
C GLY A 125 11.19 2.94 -25.28
N GLU A 126 12.11 3.33 -24.40
CA GLU A 126 11.77 3.88 -23.08
C GLU A 126 11.08 5.24 -23.14
N ARG A 127 11.48 6.12 -24.07
CA ARG A 127 10.78 7.41 -24.31
C ARG A 127 9.36 7.19 -24.83
N ALA A 128 9.18 6.21 -25.70
CA ALA A 128 7.89 5.80 -26.22
C ALA A 128 6.99 5.21 -25.12
N ARG A 129 7.53 4.28 -24.32
CA ARG A 129 6.87 3.74 -23.12
C ARG A 129 6.44 4.87 -22.18
N THR A 130 7.35 5.80 -21.90
CA THR A 130 7.10 6.96 -21.03
C THR A 130 5.93 7.80 -21.53
N THR A 131 5.87 8.06 -22.85
CA THR A 131 4.77 8.81 -23.47
C THR A 131 3.42 8.09 -23.31
N LEU A 132 3.38 6.80 -23.60
CA LEU A 132 2.15 6.01 -23.49
C LEU A 132 1.70 5.87 -22.02
N ALA A 133 2.63 5.61 -21.11
CA ALA A 133 2.35 5.57 -19.68
C ALA A 133 1.82 6.92 -19.19
N PHE A 134 2.44 8.04 -19.58
CA PHE A 134 1.98 9.37 -19.23
C PHE A 134 0.55 9.62 -19.73
N ALA A 135 0.21 9.21 -20.95
CA ALA A 135 -1.13 9.38 -21.51
C ALA A 135 -2.19 8.63 -20.68
N GLU A 136 -1.93 7.38 -20.31
CA GLU A 136 -2.87 6.62 -19.45
C GLU A 136 -3.00 7.23 -18.04
N LEU A 137 -1.89 7.68 -17.46
CA LEU A 137 -1.88 8.33 -16.14
C LEU A 137 -2.58 9.69 -16.18
N LEU A 138 -2.44 10.47 -17.26
CA LEU A 138 -3.12 11.75 -17.43
C LEU A 138 -4.64 11.56 -17.45
N GLU A 139 -5.13 10.56 -18.20
CA GLU A 139 -6.55 10.20 -18.21
C GLU A 139 -7.06 9.87 -16.80
N LEU A 140 -6.35 9.02 -16.08
CA LEU A 140 -6.69 8.67 -14.71
C LEU A 140 -6.72 9.89 -13.80
N GLN A 141 -5.67 10.72 -13.79
CA GLN A 141 -5.61 11.88 -12.92
C GLN A 141 -6.70 12.91 -13.25
N ALA A 142 -7.01 13.12 -14.53
CA ALA A 142 -8.10 13.98 -14.95
C ALA A 142 -9.47 13.46 -14.46
N ALA A 143 -9.73 12.15 -14.60
CA ALA A 143 -10.94 11.50 -14.08
C ALA A 143 -11.08 11.71 -12.55
N LEU A 144 -10.01 11.46 -11.80
CA LEU A 144 -10.00 11.59 -10.34
C LEU A 144 -10.22 13.04 -9.89
N LEU A 145 -9.58 14.01 -10.54
CA LEU A 145 -9.74 15.43 -10.23
C LEU A 145 -11.15 15.94 -10.55
N LEU A 146 -11.73 15.52 -11.68
CA LEU A 146 -13.13 15.83 -12.02
C LEU A 146 -14.10 15.23 -10.99
N ARG A 147 -13.90 13.97 -10.59
CA ARG A 147 -14.72 13.33 -9.55
C ARG A 147 -14.60 14.06 -8.21
N ARG A 148 -13.39 14.44 -7.81
CA ARG A 148 -13.16 15.23 -6.59
C ARG A 148 -13.92 16.56 -6.63
N ARG A 149 -13.93 17.23 -7.78
CA ARG A 149 -14.69 18.46 -7.97
C ARG A 149 -16.20 18.24 -7.81
N LEU A 150 -16.75 17.14 -8.32
CA LEU A 150 -18.17 16.81 -8.17
C LEU A 150 -18.54 16.57 -6.69
N VAL A 151 -17.70 15.86 -5.95
CA VAL A 151 -17.88 15.69 -4.49
C VAL A 151 -17.77 17.04 -3.77
N ALA A 152 -16.80 17.87 -4.15
CA ALA A 152 -16.63 19.21 -3.60
C ALA A 152 -17.76 20.18 -3.99
N THR A 153 -18.61 19.86 -4.97
CA THR A 153 -19.84 20.64 -5.26
C THR A 153 -21.06 20.11 -4.51
N SER A 154 -20.97 18.92 -3.90
CA SER A 154 -22.03 18.41 -3.03
C SER A 154 -22.06 19.21 -1.73
N THR A 155 -23.26 19.60 -1.31
CA THR A 155 -23.47 20.23 0.00
C THR A 155 -23.76 19.16 1.03
N LYS A 156 -22.98 19.14 2.11
CA LYS A 156 -23.29 18.23 3.21
C LYS A 156 -24.57 18.66 3.94
N PRO A 157 -25.39 17.71 4.42
CA PRO A 157 -26.69 18.03 5.01
C PRO A 157 -26.59 18.56 6.44
N HIS A 158 -25.42 18.49 7.07
CA HIS A 158 -25.16 18.97 8.42
C HIS A 158 -24.00 19.96 8.44
N ARG A 159 -23.98 20.92 9.37
CA ARG A 159 -22.83 21.81 9.61
C ARG A 159 -22.48 21.76 11.09
N TYR A 160 -21.21 21.58 11.41
CA TYR A 160 -20.78 21.76 12.79
C TYR A 160 -20.86 23.24 13.13
N ARG A 161 -21.38 23.53 14.33
CA ARG A 161 -21.40 24.90 14.84
C ARG A 161 -19.98 25.34 15.18
N GLU A 162 -19.55 26.45 14.62
CA GLU A 162 -18.31 27.12 15.05
C GLU A 162 -18.49 27.67 16.48
N GLY A 163 -17.43 27.60 17.30
CA GLY A 163 -17.41 28.23 18.62
C GLY A 163 -17.82 27.36 19.82
N GLY A 164 -17.91 26.04 19.66
CA GLY A 164 -18.21 25.13 20.78
C GLY A 164 -17.10 24.98 21.83
N GLY A 165 -15.90 25.54 21.61
CA GLY A 165 -14.76 25.53 22.54
C GLY A 165 -14.18 24.15 22.90
N LEU A 166 -14.85 23.06 22.52
CA LEU A 166 -14.53 21.69 22.92
C LEU A 166 -13.20 21.21 22.32
N LEU A 167 -12.89 21.61 21.08
CA LEU A 167 -11.58 21.38 20.49
C LEU A 167 -10.48 22.08 21.30
N ASP A 168 -10.66 23.36 21.66
CA ASP A 168 -9.65 24.11 22.42
C ASP A 168 -9.48 23.53 23.83
N ALA A 169 -10.57 23.15 24.49
CA ALA A 169 -10.56 22.46 25.77
C ALA A 169 -9.83 21.11 25.69
N PHE A 170 -10.07 20.35 24.63
CA PHE A 170 -9.37 19.08 24.36
C PHE A 170 -7.87 19.31 24.14
N LEU A 171 -7.51 20.26 23.28
CA LEU A 171 -6.10 20.57 23.00
C LEU A 171 -5.35 21.06 24.25
N ALA A 172 -6.04 21.80 25.13
CA ALA A 172 -5.50 22.26 26.40
C ALA A 172 -5.37 21.14 27.46
N SER A 173 -6.19 20.08 27.39
CA SER A 173 -6.15 18.95 28.34
C SER A 173 -5.06 17.92 28.03
N LEU A 174 -4.44 17.99 26.84
CA LEU A 174 -3.43 17.03 26.42
C LEU A 174 -2.19 17.06 27.33
N PRO A 175 -1.73 15.90 27.84
CA PRO A 175 -0.55 15.84 28.72
C PRO A 175 0.78 15.97 27.96
N PHE A 176 0.76 16.29 26.68
CA PHE A 176 1.92 16.38 25.80
C PHE A 176 1.75 17.51 24.77
N ARG A 177 2.87 17.96 24.20
CA ARG A 177 2.85 18.95 23.13
C ARG A 177 2.68 18.26 21.78
N LEU A 178 1.77 18.80 20.97
CA LEU A 178 1.59 18.36 19.58
C LEU A 178 2.78 18.73 18.70
N THR A 179 3.11 17.85 17.76
CA THR A 179 4.11 18.11 16.71
C THR A 179 3.61 19.16 15.71
N GLY A 180 4.51 19.72 14.89
CA GLY A 180 4.14 20.65 13.82
C GLY A 180 3.20 19.99 12.82
N ALA A 181 3.52 18.75 12.44
CA ALA A 181 2.69 17.92 11.58
C ALA A 181 1.29 17.68 12.15
N GLN A 182 1.17 17.34 13.45
CA GLN A 182 -0.13 17.13 14.09
C GLN A 182 -0.96 18.42 14.10
N LYS A 183 -0.39 19.56 14.47
CA LYS A 183 -1.09 20.86 14.46
C LYS A 183 -1.60 21.22 13.08
N ARG A 184 -0.75 21.08 12.06
CA ARG A 184 -1.09 21.34 10.65
C ARG A 184 -2.26 20.47 10.19
N VAL A 185 -2.22 19.18 10.48
CA VAL A 185 -3.28 18.24 10.06
C VAL A 185 -4.57 18.47 10.85
N ILE A 186 -4.49 18.73 12.16
CA ILE A 186 -5.68 19.06 12.97
C ILE A 186 -6.37 20.32 12.41
N GLU A 187 -5.61 21.34 12.04
CA GLU A 187 -6.15 22.55 11.42
C GLU A 187 -6.81 22.28 10.05
N GLN A 188 -6.18 21.44 9.21
CA GLN A 188 -6.78 21.00 7.94
C GLN A 188 -8.12 20.29 8.15
N VAL A 189 -8.16 19.33 9.07
CA VAL A 189 -9.38 18.59 9.42
C VAL A 189 -10.44 19.54 9.98
N ARG A 190 -10.06 20.46 10.86
CA ARG A 190 -10.97 21.48 11.42
C ARG A 190 -11.61 22.32 10.32
N GLN A 191 -10.82 22.85 9.39
CA GLN A 191 -11.31 23.68 8.28
C GLN A 191 -12.28 22.91 7.37
N GLU A 192 -11.97 21.64 7.06
CA GLU A 192 -12.84 20.81 6.22
C GLU A 192 -14.11 20.37 6.93
N LEU A 193 -14.04 20.08 8.23
CA LEU A 193 -15.25 19.85 9.02
C LEU A 193 -16.13 21.10 9.04
N TYR A 194 -15.61 22.33 9.11
CA TYR A 194 -16.47 23.52 9.03
C TYR A 194 -16.94 23.89 7.61
N SER A 195 -16.33 23.31 6.58
CA SER A 195 -16.71 23.51 5.17
C SER A 195 -18.15 23.03 4.89
N PRO A 196 -18.88 23.66 3.95
CA PRO A 196 -20.18 23.17 3.49
C PRO A 196 -20.13 21.89 2.65
N HIS A 197 -18.95 21.31 2.43
CA HIS A 197 -18.74 20.11 1.63
C HIS A 197 -18.31 18.93 2.51
N PRO A 198 -18.69 17.67 2.18
CA PRO A 198 -18.23 16.49 2.91
C PRO A 198 -16.71 16.34 2.86
N MET A 199 -16.08 16.21 4.02
CA MET A 199 -14.69 15.86 4.17
C MET A 199 -14.50 14.38 3.81
N ASN A 200 -13.50 14.08 2.97
CA ASN A 200 -13.11 12.73 2.63
C ASN A 200 -11.59 12.67 2.65
N ARG A 201 -11.00 12.23 3.77
CA ARG A 201 -9.57 12.38 4.02
C ARG A 201 -8.91 11.08 4.45
N LEU A 202 -7.72 10.82 3.91
CA LEU A 202 -6.78 9.80 4.35
C LEU A 202 -5.67 10.45 5.18
N LEU A 203 -5.60 10.07 6.45
CA LEU A 203 -4.53 10.37 7.37
C LEU A 203 -3.47 9.27 7.33
N GLN A 204 -2.32 9.59 6.75
CA GLN A 204 -1.14 8.74 6.74
C GLN A 204 -0.18 9.18 7.84
N GLY A 205 0.47 8.21 8.47
CA GLY A 205 1.55 8.47 9.40
C GLY A 205 2.14 7.18 9.89
N ASP A 206 3.41 7.21 10.29
CA ASP A 206 4.08 6.03 10.83
C ASP A 206 3.40 5.51 12.10
N VAL A 207 3.69 4.27 12.51
CA VAL A 207 3.20 3.69 13.77
C VAL A 207 3.64 4.58 14.93
N GLY A 208 2.67 5.12 15.69
CA GLY A 208 2.95 6.02 16.82
C GLY A 208 3.24 7.48 16.45
N SER A 209 2.93 7.92 15.22
CA SER A 209 2.92 9.34 14.81
C SER A 209 1.80 10.18 15.46
N GLY A 210 0.91 9.55 16.23
CA GLY A 210 -0.22 10.22 16.89
C GLY A 210 -1.48 10.36 16.02
N LYS A 211 -1.72 9.46 15.07
CA LYS A 211 -2.97 9.44 14.28
C LYS A 211 -4.24 9.52 15.16
N THR A 212 -4.24 8.80 16.29
CA THR A 212 -5.35 8.81 17.25
C THR A 212 -5.63 10.19 17.85
N VAL A 213 -4.61 11.04 18.07
CA VAL A 213 -4.86 12.40 18.60
C VAL A 213 -5.52 13.30 17.56
N VAL A 214 -5.19 13.12 16.27
CA VAL A 214 -5.86 13.82 15.17
C VAL A 214 -7.31 13.37 15.04
N ALA A 215 -7.57 12.05 15.14
CA ALA A 215 -8.93 11.52 15.16
C ALA A 215 -9.73 12.05 16.36
N ALA A 216 -9.12 12.12 17.55
CA ALA A 216 -9.77 12.69 18.74
C ALA A 216 -10.11 14.17 18.57
N ALA A 217 -9.23 14.95 17.93
CA ALA A 217 -9.53 16.34 17.57
C ALA A 217 -10.71 16.46 16.60
N ALA A 218 -10.81 15.57 15.61
CA ALA A 218 -11.94 15.52 14.68
C ALA A 218 -13.26 15.20 15.42
N VAL A 219 -13.23 14.22 16.33
CA VAL A 219 -14.38 13.87 17.19
C VAL A 219 -14.76 15.05 18.09
N ALA A 220 -13.80 15.76 18.66
CA ALA A 220 -14.06 16.95 19.48
C ALA A 220 -14.79 18.05 18.70
N VAL A 221 -14.43 18.27 17.43
CA VAL A 221 -15.15 19.20 16.54
C VAL A 221 -16.57 18.70 16.26
N CYS A 222 -16.73 17.40 15.98
CA CYS A 222 -18.02 16.78 15.70
C CYS A 222 -18.99 16.90 16.90
N ALA A 223 -18.55 16.46 18.08
CA ALA A 223 -19.31 16.49 19.31
C ALA A 223 -19.64 17.93 19.74
N GLY A 224 -18.67 18.86 19.64
CA GLY A 224 -18.90 20.28 19.90
C GLY A 224 -19.92 20.93 18.94
N GLY A 225 -20.14 20.33 17.76
CA GLY A 225 -21.18 20.71 16.82
C GLY A 225 -22.54 20.06 17.05
N GLY A 226 -22.66 19.15 18.04
CA GLY A 226 -23.87 18.39 18.33
C GLY A 226 -24.14 17.21 17.38
N GLY A 227 -23.08 16.70 16.71
CA GLY A 227 -23.14 15.51 15.87
C GLY A 227 -22.46 14.32 16.54
N GLN A 228 -22.91 13.10 16.19
CA GLN A 228 -22.30 11.86 16.66
C GLN A 228 -21.17 11.43 15.72
N ALA A 229 -20.11 10.86 16.30
CA ALA A 229 -19.00 10.25 15.58
C ALA A 229 -18.96 8.73 15.77
N ALA A 230 -18.47 8.01 14.76
CA ALA A 230 -18.19 6.59 14.85
C ALA A 230 -16.72 6.30 14.53
N VAL A 231 -16.05 5.48 15.34
CA VAL A 231 -14.69 4.96 15.07
C VAL A 231 -14.77 3.46 14.84
N MET A 232 -14.41 3.02 13.64
CA MET A 232 -14.38 1.60 13.28
C MET A 232 -12.95 1.05 13.32
N ALA A 233 -12.76 -0.08 14.01
CA ALA A 233 -11.50 -0.80 14.14
C ALA A 233 -11.64 -2.27 13.69
N PRO A 234 -10.58 -2.89 13.13
CA PRO A 234 -10.63 -4.22 12.51
C PRO A 234 -10.87 -5.37 13.47
N THR A 235 -10.53 -5.20 14.75
CA THR A 235 -10.66 -6.24 15.79
C THR A 235 -11.21 -5.64 17.07
N GLU A 236 -11.84 -6.47 17.90
CA GLU A 236 -12.44 -6.04 19.16
C GLU A 236 -11.40 -5.46 20.12
N ILE A 237 -10.24 -6.11 20.23
CA ILE A 237 -9.12 -5.62 21.05
C ILE A 237 -8.66 -4.21 20.62
N LEU A 238 -8.60 -3.94 19.31
CA LEU A 238 -8.23 -2.61 18.82
C LEU A 238 -9.36 -1.59 19.05
N ALA A 239 -10.63 -2.01 18.94
CA ALA A 239 -11.77 -1.18 19.29
C ALA A 239 -11.76 -0.81 20.79
N GLU A 240 -11.51 -1.77 21.67
CA GLU A 240 -11.39 -1.56 23.12
C GLU A 240 -10.21 -0.62 23.46
N GLN A 241 -9.07 -0.80 22.80
CA GLN A 241 -7.92 0.09 22.98
C GLN A 241 -8.23 1.53 22.55
N HIS A 242 -8.90 1.69 21.40
CA HIS A 242 -9.37 2.99 20.95
C HIS A 242 -10.36 3.57 21.94
N TYR A 243 -11.35 2.80 22.40
CA TYR A 243 -12.33 3.21 23.41
C TYR A 243 -11.66 3.75 24.67
N LEU A 244 -10.71 3.00 25.26
CA LEU A 244 -9.96 3.45 26.44
C LEU A 244 -9.14 4.73 26.16
N THR A 245 -8.54 4.82 24.98
CA THR A 245 -7.73 5.98 24.58
C THR A 245 -8.59 7.22 24.38
N PHE A 246 -9.72 7.09 23.67
CA PHE A 246 -10.67 8.18 23.45
C PHE A 246 -11.34 8.61 24.74
N ARG A 247 -11.71 7.68 25.63
CA ARG A 247 -12.23 8.02 26.96
C ARG A 247 -11.27 8.90 27.75
N ARG A 248 -10.02 8.47 27.84
CA ARG A 248 -8.96 9.24 28.52
C ARG A 248 -8.77 10.64 27.94
N PHE A 249 -8.93 10.79 26.62
CA PHE A 249 -8.75 12.05 25.91
C PHE A 249 -9.96 12.97 25.95
N LEU A 250 -11.18 12.43 25.89
CA LEU A 250 -12.38 13.18 25.56
C LEU A 250 -13.41 13.26 26.71
N GLU A 251 -13.44 12.31 27.65
CA GLU A 251 -14.42 12.37 28.76
C GLU A 251 -14.18 13.57 29.68
N GLY A 252 -12.92 13.94 29.89
CA GLY A 252 -12.56 15.11 30.71
C GLY A 252 -13.03 16.46 30.14
N VAL A 253 -13.43 16.48 28.86
CA VAL A 253 -14.00 17.66 28.18
C VAL A 253 -15.49 17.48 27.85
N GLY A 254 -16.14 16.47 28.43
CA GLY A 254 -17.59 16.27 28.36
C GLY A 254 -18.11 15.45 27.19
N VAL A 255 -17.26 14.70 26.48
CA VAL A 255 -17.67 13.81 25.37
C VAL A 255 -17.97 12.42 25.91
N ARG A 256 -19.18 11.92 25.68
CA ARG A 256 -19.60 10.54 26.03
C ARG A 256 -19.11 9.55 24.99
N VAL A 257 -18.29 8.59 25.42
CA VAL A 257 -17.74 7.53 24.55
C VAL A 257 -18.37 6.18 24.90
N VAL A 258 -18.91 5.49 23.89
CA VAL A 258 -19.55 4.17 24.01
C VAL A 258 -18.79 3.13 23.19
N LEU A 259 -18.69 1.90 23.71
CA LEU A 259 -18.11 0.75 22.99
C LEU A 259 -19.23 -0.10 22.40
N LEU A 260 -19.07 -0.54 21.15
CA LEU A 260 -19.97 -1.49 20.48
C LEU A 260 -19.18 -2.56 19.72
N VAL A 261 -19.03 -3.73 20.34
CA VAL A 261 -18.32 -4.90 19.77
C VAL A 261 -19.19 -6.16 19.80
N GLY A 262 -18.83 -7.19 19.03
CA GLY A 262 -19.63 -8.40 18.88
C GLY A 262 -19.64 -9.27 20.14
N GLY A 263 -18.56 -9.25 20.92
CA GLY A 263 -18.41 -9.99 22.18
C GLY A 263 -19.20 -9.45 23.39
N MET A 264 -19.94 -8.35 23.26
CA MET A 264 -20.68 -7.75 24.39
C MET A 264 -21.81 -8.64 24.89
N ARG A 265 -22.11 -8.56 26.20
CA ARG A 265 -23.31 -9.24 26.75
C ARG A 265 -24.56 -8.57 26.20
N LYS A 266 -25.64 -9.35 26.06
CA LYS A 266 -26.90 -8.87 25.48
C LYS A 266 -27.43 -7.60 26.15
N ALA A 267 -27.44 -7.56 27.48
CA ALA A 267 -27.93 -6.39 28.24
C ALA A 267 -27.07 -5.13 28.00
N GLU A 268 -25.74 -5.26 28.03
CA GLU A 268 -24.79 -4.16 27.77
C GLU A 268 -24.93 -3.64 26.33
N ARG A 269 -25.15 -4.55 25.37
CA ARG A 269 -25.37 -4.19 23.97
C ARG A 269 -26.69 -3.44 23.77
N GLU A 270 -27.77 -3.89 24.42
CA GLU A 270 -29.08 -3.21 24.36
C GLU A 270 -29.02 -1.79 24.96
N GLU A 271 -28.30 -1.61 26.07
CA GLU A 271 -28.04 -0.29 26.66
C GLU A 271 -27.23 0.61 25.72
N ALA A 272 -26.13 0.09 25.17
CA ALA A 272 -25.30 0.83 24.22
C ALA A 272 -26.10 1.25 22.97
N LEU A 273 -26.94 0.37 22.42
CA LEU A 273 -27.79 0.71 21.28
C LEU A 273 -28.80 1.82 21.61
N ALA A 274 -29.37 1.81 22.81
CA ALA A 274 -30.26 2.86 23.27
C ALA A 274 -29.52 4.20 23.42
N GLU A 275 -28.33 4.22 24.01
CA GLU A 275 -27.50 5.45 24.12
C GLU A 275 -27.21 6.05 22.73
N VAL A 276 -26.92 5.19 21.74
CA VAL A 276 -26.61 5.62 20.37
C VAL A 276 -27.84 6.15 19.66
N ALA A 277 -28.98 5.46 19.76
CA ALA A 277 -30.22 5.83 19.09
C ALA A 277 -30.86 7.10 19.67
N HIS A 278 -30.70 7.36 20.97
CA HIS A 278 -31.21 8.57 21.63
C HIS A 278 -30.26 9.77 21.53
N GLY A 279 -29.09 9.62 20.91
CA GLY A 279 -28.10 10.70 20.77
C GLY A 279 -27.35 11.04 22.06
N GLU A 280 -27.35 10.15 23.06
CA GLU A 280 -26.59 10.32 24.30
C GLU A 280 -25.10 10.00 24.11
N ALA A 281 -24.77 9.14 23.15
CA ALA A 281 -23.40 8.82 22.77
C ALA A 281 -22.86 9.82 21.74
N ASP A 282 -21.87 10.64 22.13
CA ASP A 282 -21.17 11.55 21.20
C ASP A 282 -20.19 10.79 20.30
N LEU A 283 -19.53 9.75 20.83
CA LEU A 283 -18.61 8.89 20.10
C LEU A 283 -18.93 7.41 20.33
N VAL A 284 -19.05 6.65 19.24
CA VAL A 284 -19.22 5.20 19.28
C VAL A 284 -17.97 4.54 18.69
N VAL A 285 -17.29 3.70 19.47
CA VAL A 285 -16.12 2.95 19.03
C VAL A 285 -16.52 1.48 18.87
N GLY A 286 -16.20 0.87 17.73
CA GLY A 286 -16.63 -0.50 17.47
C GLY A 286 -15.93 -1.19 16.31
N THR A 287 -16.35 -2.42 16.05
CA THR A 287 -15.88 -3.21 14.91
C THR A 287 -16.89 -3.15 13.76
N HIS A 288 -16.88 -4.16 12.88
CA HIS A 288 -17.94 -4.37 11.89
C HIS A 288 -19.35 -4.48 12.52
N ALA A 289 -19.45 -4.66 13.84
CA ALA A 289 -20.71 -4.55 14.59
C ALA A 289 -21.45 -3.21 14.33
N LEU A 290 -20.72 -2.11 14.11
CA LEU A 290 -21.31 -0.80 13.78
C LEU A 290 -22.12 -0.82 12.47
N LEU A 291 -21.86 -1.79 11.58
CA LEU A 291 -22.52 -1.93 10.28
C LEU A 291 -23.85 -2.70 10.36
N GLN A 292 -24.15 -3.36 11.48
CA GLN A 292 -25.36 -4.17 11.64
C GLN A 292 -26.63 -3.31 11.57
N GLU A 293 -27.71 -3.82 11.00
CA GLU A 293 -28.94 -3.05 10.72
C GLU A 293 -29.58 -2.42 11.96
N ASP A 294 -29.39 -3.02 13.13
CA ASP A 294 -29.94 -2.56 14.40
C ASP A 294 -29.21 -1.37 15.03
N VAL A 295 -28.03 -0.99 14.50
CA VAL A 295 -27.31 0.20 14.95
C VAL A 295 -27.81 1.43 14.19
N VAL A 296 -28.68 2.19 14.85
CA VAL A 296 -29.28 3.43 14.34
C VAL A 296 -28.71 4.62 15.11
N PHE A 297 -28.12 5.58 14.40
CA PHE A 297 -27.61 6.82 14.97
C PHE A 297 -28.68 7.91 14.88
N ASP A 298 -28.77 8.79 15.88
CA ASP A 298 -29.59 10.01 15.81
C ASP A 298 -29.02 10.97 14.75
N ARG A 299 -27.71 11.28 14.85
CA ARG A 299 -27.03 12.29 14.01
C ARG A 299 -25.58 11.93 13.68
N LEU A 300 -25.35 10.80 13.01
CA LEU A 300 -24.01 10.42 12.55
C LEU A 300 -23.46 11.44 11.54
N SER A 301 -22.45 12.19 11.97
CA SER A 301 -21.85 13.30 11.21
C SER A 301 -20.39 13.03 10.84
N LEU A 302 -19.66 12.23 11.62
CA LEU A 302 -18.26 11.87 11.36
C LEU A 302 -18.03 10.37 11.46
N VAL A 303 -17.29 9.80 10.51
CA VAL A 303 -16.83 8.42 10.51
C VAL A 303 -15.32 8.38 10.44
N VAL A 304 -14.69 7.72 11.41
CA VAL A 304 -13.26 7.44 11.45
C VAL A 304 -13.02 5.95 11.21
N VAL A 305 -12.15 5.59 10.26
CA VAL A 305 -11.82 4.19 9.96
C VAL A 305 -10.33 3.95 10.20
N ASP A 306 -9.97 3.06 11.12
CA ASP A 306 -8.57 2.66 11.34
C ASP A 306 -8.26 1.29 10.70
N GLY A 307 -7.05 1.12 10.16
CA GLY A 307 -6.62 -0.16 9.58
C GLY A 307 -7.30 -0.49 8.23
N GLN A 308 -7.33 0.47 7.30
CA GLN A 308 -8.07 0.41 6.03
C GLN A 308 -7.88 -0.88 5.19
N HIS A 309 -6.70 -1.52 5.22
CA HIS A 309 -6.42 -2.70 4.36
C HIS A 309 -7.30 -3.92 4.68
N LYS A 310 -7.95 -3.97 5.86
CA LYS A 310 -8.89 -5.05 6.22
C LYS A 310 -10.35 -4.71 5.91
N PHE A 311 -10.64 -3.47 5.48
CA PHE A 311 -12.00 -2.99 5.25
C PHE A 311 -12.25 -2.66 3.78
N GLY A 312 -13.18 -3.41 3.17
CA GLY A 312 -13.55 -3.27 1.78
C GLY A 312 -14.30 -1.97 1.46
N VAL A 313 -14.43 -1.66 0.18
CA VAL A 313 -15.18 -0.48 -0.33
C VAL A 313 -16.64 -0.51 0.13
N ALA A 314 -17.27 -1.69 0.15
CA ALA A 314 -18.67 -1.88 0.51
C ALA A 314 -18.99 -1.49 1.97
N GLN A 315 -18.08 -1.74 2.90
CA GLN A 315 -18.26 -1.41 4.32
C GLN A 315 -18.22 0.11 4.56
N ARG A 316 -17.44 0.85 3.76
CA ARG A 316 -17.42 2.32 3.78
C ARG A 316 -18.72 2.90 3.22
N ALA A 317 -19.22 2.32 2.13
CA ALA A 317 -20.50 2.71 1.55
C ALA A 317 -21.65 2.47 2.56
N ALA A 318 -21.64 1.35 3.29
CA ALA A 318 -22.63 1.06 4.33
C ALA A 318 -22.62 2.10 5.46
N LEU A 319 -21.45 2.54 5.95
CA LEU A 319 -21.37 3.62 6.95
C LEU A 319 -21.84 4.97 6.41
N ARG A 320 -21.49 5.28 5.15
CA ARG A 320 -21.98 6.49 4.49
C ARG A 320 -23.50 6.48 4.28
N GLN A 321 -24.12 5.31 4.17
CA GLN A 321 -25.59 5.18 4.06
C GLN A 321 -26.30 5.28 5.42
N LYS A 322 -25.60 4.98 6.52
CA LYS A 322 -26.15 5.11 7.89
C LYS A 322 -26.24 6.54 8.39
N GLY A 323 -25.38 7.42 7.88
CA GLY A 323 -25.55 8.87 8.00
C GLY A 323 -26.07 9.44 6.69
N HIS A 324 -26.65 10.64 6.70
CA HIS A 324 -26.86 11.38 5.46
C HIS A 324 -25.52 12.01 5.04
N ASP A 325 -24.66 11.27 4.32
CA ASP A 325 -23.32 11.72 3.87
C ASP A 325 -22.43 12.31 5.00
N PRO A 326 -22.02 11.49 5.98
CA PRO A 326 -21.11 11.93 7.04
C PRO A 326 -19.72 12.26 6.48
N ASP A 327 -18.99 13.14 7.17
CA ASP A 327 -17.57 13.38 6.96
C ASP A 327 -16.77 12.09 7.25
N VAL A 328 -15.75 11.79 6.43
CA VAL A 328 -14.98 10.54 6.53
C VAL A 328 -13.48 10.83 6.72
N LEU A 329 -12.91 10.27 7.78
CA LEU A 329 -11.48 10.25 8.07
C LEU A 329 -10.95 8.81 8.11
N VAL A 330 -10.12 8.44 7.16
CA VAL A 330 -9.49 7.13 7.09
C VAL A 330 -8.06 7.22 7.61
N MET A 331 -7.62 6.29 8.46
CA MET A 331 -6.28 6.24 9.02
C MET A 331 -5.54 5.01 8.52
N THR A 332 -4.27 5.18 8.13
CA THR A 332 -3.39 4.06 7.79
C THR A 332 -2.03 4.18 8.47
N ALA A 333 -1.51 3.04 8.89
CA ALA A 333 -0.17 2.91 9.47
C ALA A 333 0.91 2.67 8.42
N THR A 334 0.55 2.23 7.22
CA THR A 334 1.48 2.06 6.10
C THR A 334 1.52 3.34 5.29
N PRO A 335 2.56 4.17 5.44
CA PRO A 335 2.70 5.37 4.63
C PRO A 335 2.90 4.94 3.17
N ILE A 336 2.07 5.41 2.26
CA ILE A 336 2.22 5.20 0.80
C ILE A 336 2.56 6.56 0.20
N PRO A 337 3.42 6.66 -0.83
CA PRO A 337 3.67 7.92 -1.51
C PRO A 337 2.36 8.66 -1.82
N ARG A 338 2.30 9.96 -1.50
CA ARG A 338 1.05 10.75 -1.54
C ARG A 338 0.34 10.63 -2.89
N THR A 339 1.09 10.71 -3.99
CA THR A 339 0.56 10.65 -5.35
C THR A 339 -0.06 9.30 -5.66
N LEU A 340 0.58 8.22 -5.19
CA LEU A 340 0.05 6.87 -5.29
C LEU A 340 -1.20 6.69 -4.41
N ALA A 341 -1.19 7.23 -3.19
CA ALA A 341 -2.36 7.20 -2.31
C ALA A 341 -3.55 7.97 -2.92
N LEU A 342 -3.33 9.16 -3.48
CA LEU A 342 -4.36 9.94 -4.18
C LEU A 342 -4.88 9.25 -5.44
N THR A 343 -4.08 8.34 -6.02
CA THR A 343 -4.47 7.56 -7.19
C THR A 343 -5.28 6.35 -6.80
N LEU A 344 -4.79 5.58 -5.83
CA LEU A 344 -5.43 4.37 -5.30
C LEU A 344 -6.75 4.68 -4.60
N TYR A 345 -6.75 5.76 -3.82
CA TYR A 345 -7.88 6.16 -3.00
C TYR A 345 -8.62 7.36 -3.56
N GLY A 346 -8.32 7.76 -4.80
CA GLY A 346 -9.08 8.63 -5.68
C GLY A 346 -9.82 9.83 -5.06
N ASP A 347 -10.94 9.55 -4.40
CA ASP A 347 -11.84 10.53 -3.77
C ASP A 347 -11.36 11.04 -2.41
N LEU A 348 -10.25 10.51 -1.86
CA LEU A 348 -9.69 10.95 -0.58
C LEU A 348 -8.60 12.02 -0.75
N ASP A 349 -8.70 13.10 0.02
CA ASP A 349 -7.60 14.02 0.26
C ASP A 349 -6.57 13.40 1.21
N VAL A 350 -5.28 13.64 0.99
CA VAL A 350 -4.22 12.99 1.79
C VAL A 350 -3.53 14.00 2.72
N SER A 351 -3.52 13.69 4.01
CA SER A 351 -2.68 14.34 5.04
C SER A 351 -1.60 13.39 5.52
N VAL A 352 -0.40 13.93 5.74
CA VAL A 352 0.76 13.17 6.20
C VAL A 352 1.24 13.71 7.55
N LEU A 353 1.42 12.80 8.50
CA LEU A 353 2.17 13.00 9.74
C LEU A 353 3.61 12.53 9.53
N ASP A 354 4.47 13.46 9.13
CA ASP A 354 5.91 13.30 8.83
C ASP A 354 6.83 13.51 10.03
N GLU A 355 6.27 13.89 11.20
CA GLU A 355 7.02 14.13 12.43
C GLU A 355 6.68 13.06 13.49
N LEU A 356 7.71 12.54 14.17
CA LEU A 356 7.53 11.69 15.35
C LEU A 356 7.33 12.57 16.61
N PRO A 357 6.51 12.14 17.59
CA PRO A 357 6.35 12.86 18.85
C PRO A 357 7.68 13.06 19.60
N PRO A 358 7.86 14.21 20.27
CA PRO A 358 9.07 14.50 21.03
C PRO A 358 9.30 13.47 22.14
N GLY A 359 10.56 13.04 22.31
CA GLY A 359 10.98 12.06 23.32
C GLY A 359 11.08 10.61 22.82
N ARG A 360 10.59 10.31 21.61
CA ARG A 360 10.74 8.98 21.01
C ARG A 360 12.12 8.80 20.39
N GLN A 361 12.89 7.83 20.89
CA GLN A 361 14.19 7.49 20.31
C GLN A 361 14.01 6.49 19.15
N PRO A 362 14.77 6.64 18.05
CA PRO A 362 14.77 5.65 16.97
C PRO A 362 15.17 4.27 17.48
N VAL A 363 14.44 3.25 17.04
CA VAL A 363 14.74 1.84 17.35
C VAL A 363 16.03 1.45 16.61
N ARG A 364 17.05 0.98 17.34
CA ARG A 364 18.28 0.51 16.69
C ARG A 364 18.04 -0.86 16.05
N THR A 365 18.08 -0.90 14.73
CA THR A 365 17.81 -2.11 13.95
C THR A 365 19.11 -2.77 13.53
N TYR A 366 19.24 -4.08 13.76
CA TYR A 366 20.41 -4.86 13.35
C TYR A 366 19.98 -6.15 12.67
N HIS A 367 20.68 -6.52 11.60
CA HIS A 367 20.63 -7.87 11.05
C HIS A 367 21.72 -8.75 11.65
N ARG A 368 21.40 -10.02 11.92
CA ARG A 368 22.33 -11.05 12.38
C ARG A 368 22.07 -12.36 11.65
N TYR A 369 23.14 -13.10 11.37
CA TYR A 369 23.04 -14.44 10.83
C TYR A 369 22.64 -15.45 11.92
N PRO A 370 22.02 -16.60 11.57
CA PRO A 370 21.57 -17.61 12.52
C PRO A 370 22.65 -18.08 13.51
N ASP A 371 23.92 -18.15 13.09
CA ASP A 371 25.05 -18.53 13.97
C ASP A 371 25.27 -17.59 15.17
N SER A 372 24.74 -16.36 15.10
CA SER A 372 24.79 -15.39 16.20
C SER A 372 23.58 -15.45 17.13
N ARG A 373 22.64 -16.38 16.93
CA ARG A 373 21.38 -16.47 17.68
C ARG A 373 21.59 -16.52 19.20
N ASP A 374 22.54 -17.30 19.68
CA ASP A 374 22.83 -17.39 21.11
C ASP A 374 23.31 -16.06 21.71
N ARG A 375 24.08 -15.27 20.95
CA ARG A 375 24.50 -13.92 21.37
C ARG A 375 23.32 -12.95 21.42
N VAL A 376 22.34 -13.09 20.53
CA VAL A 376 21.11 -12.29 20.52
C VAL A 376 20.28 -12.61 21.76
N TYR A 377 20.08 -13.89 22.10
CA TYR A 377 19.34 -14.27 23.30
C TYR A 377 20.06 -13.89 24.59
N ALA A 378 21.40 -13.95 24.64
CA ALA A 378 22.17 -13.40 25.75
C ALA A 378 21.99 -11.88 25.90
N PHE A 379 21.77 -11.15 24.80
CA PHE A 379 21.39 -9.74 24.85
C PHE A 379 19.97 -9.55 25.39
N VAL A 380 18.99 -10.34 24.92
CA VAL A 380 17.61 -10.33 25.45
C VAL A 380 17.60 -10.55 26.96
N ARG A 381 18.36 -11.53 27.45
CA ARG A 381 18.50 -11.82 28.88
C ARG A 381 18.95 -10.59 29.68
N ARG A 382 20.01 -9.91 29.25
CA ARG A 382 20.52 -8.69 29.92
C ARG A 382 19.49 -7.56 29.96
N GLU A 383 18.70 -7.41 28.90
CA GLU A 383 17.65 -6.41 28.83
C GLU A 383 16.49 -6.75 29.79
N VAL A 384 16.12 -8.02 29.88
CA VAL A 384 15.09 -8.50 30.81
C VAL A 384 15.56 -8.40 32.27
N GLU A 385 16.81 -8.75 32.57
CA GLU A 385 17.41 -8.58 33.90
C GLU A 385 17.43 -7.11 34.36
N ALA A 386 17.49 -6.18 33.40
CA ALA A 386 17.34 -4.74 33.66
C ALA A 386 15.87 -4.30 33.86
N GLY A 387 14.94 -5.25 34.05
CA GLY A 387 13.52 -5.02 34.31
C GLY A 387 12.67 -4.79 33.05
N ARG A 388 13.22 -5.04 31.86
CA ARG A 388 12.53 -4.81 30.58
C ARG A 388 11.90 -6.08 30.03
N GLN A 389 11.19 -5.95 28.91
CA GLN A 389 10.52 -7.08 28.25
C GLN A 389 10.91 -7.19 26.78
N ALA A 390 10.74 -8.39 26.22
CA ALA A 390 11.12 -8.70 24.85
C ALA A 390 10.04 -9.46 24.09
N TYR A 391 9.92 -9.15 22.79
CA TYR A 391 9.17 -9.93 21.82
C TYR A 391 10.13 -10.83 21.03
N VAL A 392 9.72 -12.08 20.79
CA VAL A 392 10.38 -13.00 19.85
C VAL A 392 9.33 -13.48 18.85
N VAL A 393 9.48 -13.08 17.59
CA VAL A 393 8.48 -13.31 16.55
C VAL A 393 9.00 -14.32 15.54
N CYS A 394 8.21 -15.36 15.27
CA CYS A 394 8.51 -16.36 14.25
C CYS A 394 7.60 -16.16 13.02
N PRO A 395 8.08 -16.45 11.80
CA PRO A 395 7.28 -16.31 10.59
C PRO A 395 6.17 -17.36 10.54
N LEU A 396 5.17 -17.08 9.70
CA LEU A 396 4.22 -18.08 9.23
C LEU A 396 4.89 -18.89 8.10
N VAL A 397 4.61 -20.18 8.03
CA VAL A 397 4.93 -21.08 6.93
C VAL A 397 3.72 -21.14 6.01
N GLU A 398 3.89 -20.73 4.76
CA GLU A 398 2.81 -20.53 3.78
C GLU A 398 1.98 -21.78 3.42
N GLU A 399 2.28 -22.95 3.99
CA GLU A 399 1.66 -24.22 3.60
C GLU A 399 0.57 -24.77 4.55
N SER A 400 0.31 -24.17 5.74
CA SER A 400 -0.84 -24.55 6.60
C SER A 400 -0.78 -23.87 7.98
N ASP A 401 -1.92 -23.34 8.45
CA ASP A 401 -2.10 -22.83 9.82
C ASP A 401 -1.65 -23.84 10.91
N LYS A 402 -1.62 -25.15 10.63
CA LYS A 402 -1.15 -26.18 11.57
C LYS A 402 0.37 -26.14 11.77
N LEU A 403 1.13 -25.83 10.72
CA LEU A 403 2.60 -25.73 10.78
C LEU A 403 3.03 -24.46 11.54
N ASP A 404 2.27 -23.38 11.42
CA ASP A 404 2.53 -22.09 12.08
C ASP A 404 2.46 -22.16 13.61
N ALA A 405 1.42 -22.83 14.12
CA ALA A 405 1.31 -23.07 15.55
C ALA A 405 2.45 -23.95 16.06
N SER A 406 2.92 -24.92 15.26
CA SER A 406 4.04 -25.78 15.64
C SER A 406 5.33 -24.98 15.80
N ALA A 407 5.71 -24.15 14.82
CA ALA A 407 6.96 -23.39 14.88
C ALA A 407 7.03 -22.45 16.10
N ALA A 408 5.91 -21.77 16.42
CA ALA A 408 5.83 -20.91 17.60
C ALA A 408 5.90 -21.71 18.91
N VAL A 409 5.22 -22.86 18.97
CA VAL A 409 5.23 -23.77 20.14
C VAL A 409 6.62 -24.36 20.34
N ASP A 410 7.28 -24.81 19.28
CA ASP A 410 8.62 -25.41 19.33
C ASP A 410 9.66 -24.39 19.80
N LEU A 411 9.59 -23.15 19.27
CA LEU A 411 10.43 -22.06 19.73
C LEU A 411 10.14 -21.70 21.19
N TYR A 412 8.87 -21.64 21.58
CA TYR A 412 8.46 -21.39 22.96
C TYR A 412 9.00 -22.44 23.93
N GLU A 413 8.86 -23.73 23.62
CA GLU A 413 9.37 -24.81 24.47
C GLU A 413 10.90 -24.77 24.57
N ARG A 414 11.59 -24.52 23.45
CA ARG A 414 13.05 -24.35 23.45
C ARG A 414 13.48 -23.15 24.30
N LEU A 415 12.86 -21.99 24.10
CA LEU A 415 13.20 -20.78 24.84
C LEU A 415 12.92 -20.94 26.34
N ARG A 416 11.80 -21.56 26.70
CA ARG A 416 11.43 -21.81 28.10
C ARG A 416 12.31 -22.84 28.79
N ARG A 417 12.76 -23.90 28.09
CA ARG A 417 13.53 -24.99 28.72
C ARG A 417 15.04 -24.78 28.68
N GLU A 418 15.56 -24.27 27.57
CA GLU A 418 17.00 -24.25 27.31
C GLU A 418 17.62 -22.85 27.46
N VAL A 419 16.94 -21.83 26.96
CA VAL A 419 17.54 -20.48 26.82
C VAL A 419 17.21 -19.58 28.01
N PHE A 420 15.96 -19.61 28.48
CA PHE A 420 15.42 -18.78 29.55
C PHE A 420 14.69 -19.61 30.63
N PRO A 421 15.32 -20.63 31.23
CA PRO A 421 14.68 -21.49 32.24
C PRO A 421 14.25 -20.74 33.51
N ASP A 422 14.83 -19.58 33.75
CA ASP A 422 14.64 -18.71 34.91
C ASP A 422 13.71 -17.52 34.64
N LEU A 423 13.26 -17.33 33.39
CA LEU A 423 12.33 -16.26 33.01
C LEU A 423 10.93 -16.81 32.71
N ARG A 424 9.91 -15.97 32.87
CA ARG A 424 8.55 -16.30 32.44
C ARG A 424 8.39 -15.98 30.97
N VAL A 425 8.41 -17.03 30.16
CA VAL A 425 8.13 -16.98 28.73
C VAL A 425 6.64 -17.21 28.50
N GLY A 426 6.02 -16.42 27.63
CA GLY A 426 4.64 -16.59 27.17
C GLY A 426 4.57 -16.96 25.69
N LEU A 427 3.45 -17.52 25.27
CA LEU A 427 3.18 -17.92 23.88
C LEU A 427 1.92 -17.23 23.37
N LEU A 428 1.96 -16.71 22.15
CA LEU A 428 0.80 -16.17 21.45
C LEU A 428 0.80 -16.57 19.98
N HIS A 429 -0.20 -17.35 19.55
CA HIS A 429 -0.36 -17.70 18.14
C HIS A 429 -1.83 -17.65 17.69
N GLY A 430 -2.04 -17.59 16.37
CA GLY A 430 -3.37 -17.39 15.75
C GLY A 430 -4.45 -18.39 16.17
N ARG A 431 -4.07 -19.63 16.50
CA ARG A 431 -5.00 -20.70 16.90
C ARG A 431 -5.41 -20.70 18.37
N MET A 432 -4.82 -19.86 19.22
CA MET A 432 -5.23 -19.78 20.62
C MET A 432 -6.65 -19.20 20.72
N PRO A 433 -7.49 -19.70 21.65
CA PRO A 433 -8.74 -19.06 22.01
C PRO A 433 -8.52 -17.58 22.33
N VAL A 434 -9.47 -16.72 21.92
CA VAL A 434 -9.37 -15.26 22.12
C VAL A 434 -9.13 -14.91 23.59
N ALA A 435 -9.90 -15.51 24.50
CA ALA A 435 -9.75 -15.31 25.94
C ALA A 435 -8.35 -15.69 26.48
N GLU A 436 -7.70 -16.72 25.92
CA GLU A 436 -6.33 -17.08 26.30
C GLU A 436 -5.30 -16.09 25.77
N LYS A 437 -5.47 -15.61 24.52
CA LYS A 437 -4.61 -14.56 23.95
C LYS A 437 -4.69 -13.30 24.81
N ASP A 438 -5.89 -12.90 25.21
CA ASP A 438 -6.11 -11.70 26.03
C ASP A 438 -5.46 -11.85 27.41
N ALA A 439 -5.62 -13.02 28.05
CA ALA A 439 -4.99 -13.31 29.33
C ALA A 439 -3.45 -13.25 29.26
N VAL A 440 -2.84 -13.84 28.23
CA VAL A 440 -1.38 -13.80 28.02
C VAL A 440 -0.91 -12.38 27.74
N MET A 441 -1.64 -11.62 26.91
CA MET A 441 -1.29 -10.24 26.60
C MET A 441 -1.40 -9.33 27.83
N GLU A 442 -2.41 -9.52 28.68
CA GLU A 442 -2.54 -8.75 29.92
C GLU A 442 -1.48 -9.13 30.96
N ALA A 443 -1.09 -10.41 31.04
CA ALA A 443 0.04 -10.84 31.86
C ALA A 443 1.37 -10.23 31.35
N PHE A 444 1.56 -10.18 30.03
CA PHE A 444 2.70 -9.51 29.43
C PHE A 444 2.67 -8.01 29.71
N ARG A 445 1.52 -7.34 29.56
CA ARG A 445 1.39 -5.90 29.85
C ARG A 445 1.70 -5.55 31.31
N ARG A 446 1.35 -6.43 32.26
CA ARG A 446 1.65 -6.28 33.70
C ARG A 446 3.09 -6.63 34.09
N GLY A 447 3.91 -7.11 33.15
CA GLY A 447 5.30 -7.51 33.41
C GLY A 447 5.43 -8.90 34.04
N GLU A 448 4.33 -9.66 34.17
CA GLU A 448 4.34 -11.02 34.70
C GLU A 448 5.01 -11.99 33.73
N VAL A 449 4.88 -11.75 32.42
CA VAL A 449 5.62 -12.44 31.36
C VAL A 449 6.73 -11.50 30.88
N GLN A 450 7.98 -11.96 30.87
CA GLN A 450 9.11 -11.13 30.45
C GLN A 450 9.46 -11.28 28.97
N VAL A 451 9.26 -12.47 28.41
CA VAL A 451 9.53 -12.77 26.99
C VAL A 451 8.27 -13.32 26.35
N LEU A 452 7.77 -12.68 25.30
CA LEU A 452 6.60 -13.16 24.55
C LEU A 452 7.03 -13.74 23.20
N VAL A 453 6.82 -15.04 23.03
CA VAL A 453 7.00 -15.76 21.76
C VAL A 453 5.70 -15.70 20.98
N ALA A 454 5.74 -15.26 19.74
CA ALA A 454 4.51 -15.11 18.99
C ALA A 454 4.65 -15.20 17.47
N THR A 455 3.56 -15.55 16.81
CA THR A 455 3.45 -15.42 15.35
C THR A 455 3.12 -13.97 14.95
N PRO A 456 3.13 -13.60 13.66
CA PRO A 456 2.87 -12.22 13.21
C PRO A 456 1.45 -11.71 13.53
N VAL A 457 0.61 -12.56 14.14
CA VAL A 457 -0.69 -12.22 14.74
C VAL A 457 -0.59 -11.15 15.85
N ILE A 458 0.62 -10.76 16.29
CA ILE A 458 0.87 -9.53 17.08
C ILE A 458 0.42 -8.24 16.35
N GLU A 459 -0.08 -8.33 15.11
CA GLU A 459 -0.82 -7.23 14.46
C GLU A 459 -1.88 -6.55 15.37
N VAL A 460 -2.39 -7.23 16.41
CA VAL A 460 -3.33 -6.64 17.35
C VAL A 460 -2.64 -5.68 18.33
N GLY A 461 -2.71 -4.37 18.01
CA GLY A 461 -2.89 -3.22 18.91
C GLY A 461 -2.03 -2.97 20.16
N VAL A 462 -1.69 -3.99 20.95
CA VAL A 462 -1.31 -3.82 22.36
C VAL A 462 0.02 -3.07 22.48
N ASP A 463 -0.05 -1.94 23.17
CA ASP A 463 1.07 -1.10 23.55
C ASP A 463 1.67 -1.59 24.87
N VAL A 464 2.92 -2.05 24.84
CA VAL A 464 3.67 -2.42 26.04
C VAL A 464 4.90 -1.52 26.14
N PRO A 465 4.83 -0.39 26.87
CA PRO A 465 5.93 0.58 26.94
C PRO A 465 7.25 0.01 27.46
N ASN A 466 7.18 -1.02 28.31
CA ASN A 466 8.35 -1.69 28.89
C ASN A 466 9.01 -2.71 27.93
N ALA A 467 8.38 -3.01 26.79
CA ALA A 467 8.96 -3.85 25.76
C ALA A 467 9.99 -3.05 24.94
N THR A 468 11.26 -3.42 25.06
CA THR A 468 12.37 -2.68 24.44
C THR A 468 13.14 -3.50 23.42
N VAL A 469 12.99 -4.82 23.41
CA VAL A 469 13.66 -5.69 22.43
C VAL A 469 12.63 -6.39 21.56
N MET A 470 12.80 -6.30 20.25
CA MET A 470 12.07 -7.06 19.24
C MET A 470 13.07 -7.97 18.53
N VAL A 471 12.88 -9.28 18.63
CA VAL A 471 13.64 -10.28 17.87
C VAL A 471 12.70 -10.88 16.82
N VAL A 472 13.10 -10.86 15.56
CA VAL A 472 12.38 -11.53 14.48
C VAL A 472 13.24 -12.67 13.97
N GLU A 473 12.80 -13.90 14.20
CA GLU A 473 13.41 -15.11 13.64
C GLU A 473 13.05 -15.24 12.16
N ASP A 474 13.95 -15.81 11.36
CA ASP A 474 13.79 -16.04 9.93
C ASP A 474 13.17 -14.84 9.19
N ALA A 475 13.73 -13.65 9.45
CA ALA A 475 13.20 -12.36 8.99
C ALA A 475 13.10 -12.24 7.46
N ASP A 476 13.81 -13.06 6.69
CA ASP A 476 13.72 -13.14 5.24
C ASP A 476 12.36 -13.64 4.74
N ARG A 477 11.59 -14.35 5.59
CA ARG A 477 10.24 -14.83 5.27
C ARG A 477 9.14 -13.78 5.48
N PHE A 478 9.47 -12.63 6.04
CA PHE A 478 8.50 -11.56 6.29
C PHE A 478 8.51 -10.52 5.17
N GLY A 479 7.34 -9.97 4.85
CA GLY A 479 7.25 -8.77 4.01
C GLY A 479 7.83 -7.54 4.71
N LEU A 480 8.33 -6.56 3.94
CA LEU A 480 9.00 -5.38 4.51
C LEU A 480 8.05 -4.54 5.38
N ALA A 481 6.80 -4.39 4.92
CA ALA A 481 5.76 -3.71 5.69
C ALA A 481 5.49 -4.39 7.05
N GLN A 482 5.47 -5.73 7.10
CA GLN A 482 5.28 -6.49 8.34
C GLN A 482 6.46 -6.27 9.30
N LEU A 483 7.69 -6.37 8.79
CA LEU A 483 8.89 -6.11 9.57
C LEU A 483 8.92 -4.69 10.16
N HIS A 484 8.49 -3.69 9.39
CA HIS A 484 8.38 -2.31 9.85
C HIS A 484 7.31 -2.15 10.94
N GLN A 485 6.15 -2.80 10.79
CA GLN A 485 5.12 -2.80 11.82
C GLN A 485 5.60 -3.46 13.11
N LEU A 486 6.30 -4.60 13.03
CA LEU A 486 6.91 -5.28 14.18
C LEU A 486 7.95 -4.38 14.87
N ARG A 487 8.84 -3.74 14.10
CA ARG A 487 9.79 -2.75 14.62
C ARG A 487 9.09 -1.63 15.38
N GLY A 488 7.93 -1.17 14.91
CA GLY A 488 7.12 -0.13 15.54
C GLY A 488 6.42 -0.54 16.85
N ARG A 489 6.46 -1.81 17.23
CA ARG A 489 5.91 -2.30 18.52
C ARG A 489 6.82 -2.03 19.72
N VAL A 490 8.10 -1.78 19.48
CA VAL A 490 9.07 -1.41 20.53
C VAL A 490 9.45 0.06 20.43
N GLY A 491 10.06 0.60 21.49
CA GLY A 491 10.50 2.01 21.52
C GLY A 491 9.36 2.99 21.79
N ARG A 492 8.47 2.62 22.72
CA ARG A 492 7.36 3.47 23.18
C ARG A 492 7.61 4.11 24.55
N SER A 493 8.70 3.75 25.23
CA SER A 493 9.18 4.39 26.46
C SER A 493 10.40 5.29 26.20
N SER A 494 10.88 5.97 27.24
CA SER A 494 12.15 6.72 27.22
C SER A 494 13.39 5.83 27.11
N HIS A 495 13.24 4.52 27.29
CA HIS A 495 14.32 3.56 27.17
C HIS A 495 14.67 3.29 25.71
N ARG A 496 15.96 3.05 25.46
CA ARG A 496 16.44 2.72 24.12
C ARG A 496 15.91 1.35 23.71
N ALA A 497 15.32 1.28 22.52
CA ALA A 497 14.78 0.05 21.96
C ALA A 497 15.64 -0.51 20.83
N TYR A 498 15.53 -1.83 20.64
CA TYR A 498 16.34 -2.62 19.72
C TYR A 498 15.44 -3.53 18.90
N CYS A 499 15.68 -3.59 17.59
CA CYS A 499 15.05 -4.55 16.68
C CYS A 499 16.15 -5.40 16.05
N ILE A 500 16.10 -6.71 16.27
CA ILE A 500 17.12 -7.65 15.82
C ILE A 500 16.47 -8.64 14.87
N LEU A 501 16.92 -8.61 13.61
CA LEU A 501 16.43 -9.46 12.53
C LEU A 501 17.42 -10.61 12.36
N ILE A 502 16.98 -11.84 12.62
CA ILE A 502 17.78 -13.05 12.41
C ILE A 502 17.34 -13.67 11.10
N SER A 503 18.25 -13.80 10.12
CA SER A 503 17.94 -14.42 8.83
C SER A 503 19.19 -14.87 8.08
N ALA A 504 19.05 -15.92 7.27
CA ALA A 504 20.13 -16.43 6.42
C ALA A 504 20.32 -15.62 5.12
N LEU A 505 19.30 -14.87 4.69
CA LEU A 505 19.28 -14.07 3.45
C LEU A 505 19.62 -14.90 2.18
N PRO A 506 18.82 -15.91 1.82
CA PRO A 506 19.14 -16.81 0.70
C PRO A 506 19.00 -16.16 -0.68
N THR A 507 18.29 -15.03 -0.81
CA THR A 507 18.01 -14.34 -2.08
C THR A 507 18.43 -12.86 -2.03
N GLU A 508 18.74 -12.28 -3.19
CA GLU A 508 19.01 -10.84 -3.33
C GLU A 508 17.82 -9.97 -2.92
N GLU A 509 16.60 -10.44 -3.18
CA GLU A 509 15.38 -9.75 -2.77
C GLU A 509 15.24 -9.70 -1.24
N ALA A 510 15.46 -10.83 -0.55
CA ALA A 510 15.47 -10.89 0.90
C ALA A 510 16.56 -9.99 1.51
N ARG A 511 17.74 -9.96 0.87
CA ARG A 511 18.85 -9.07 1.26
C ARG A 511 18.44 -7.60 1.16
N ARG A 512 17.94 -7.17 -0.01
CA ARG A 512 17.45 -5.80 -0.22
C ARG A 512 16.37 -5.40 0.80
N ARG A 513 15.44 -6.31 1.09
CA ARG A 513 14.36 -6.11 2.06
C ARG A 513 14.88 -5.81 3.47
N VAL A 514 15.74 -6.69 3.99
CA VAL A 514 16.32 -6.56 5.33
C VAL A 514 17.24 -5.34 5.42
N GLU A 515 18.05 -5.09 4.38
CA GLU A 515 18.93 -3.92 4.30
C GLU A 515 18.15 -2.59 4.29
N ALA A 516 17.02 -2.54 3.61
CA ALA A 516 16.13 -1.37 3.63
C ALA A 516 15.63 -1.06 5.05
N LEU A 517 15.22 -2.08 5.83
CA LEU A 517 14.75 -1.87 7.20
C LEU A 517 15.88 -1.45 8.17
N VAL A 518 17.10 -1.93 7.93
CA VAL A 518 18.29 -1.59 8.74
C VAL A 518 18.77 -0.17 8.44
N SER A 519 18.76 0.24 7.16
CA SER A 519 19.36 1.50 6.70
C SER A 519 18.51 2.76 6.95
N THR A 520 17.19 2.62 7.12
CA THR A 520 16.29 3.76 7.32
C THR A 520 15.26 3.52 8.41
N HIS A 521 14.94 4.57 9.17
CA HIS A 521 13.81 4.60 10.09
C HIS A 521 12.54 5.20 9.47
N ASP A 522 12.69 5.87 8.32
CA ASP A 522 11.57 6.52 7.63
C ASP A 522 10.63 5.48 7.02
N GLY A 523 9.41 5.41 7.55
CA GLY A 523 8.36 4.53 7.06
C GLY A 523 8.01 4.78 5.59
N PHE A 524 8.08 6.02 5.09
CA PHE A 524 7.79 6.34 3.68
C PHE A 524 8.81 5.69 2.75
N ARG A 525 10.10 5.81 3.08
CA ARG A 525 11.17 5.18 2.31
C ARG A 525 11.08 3.66 2.34
N ILE A 526 10.71 3.09 3.49
CA ILE A 526 10.49 1.64 3.63
C ILE A 526 9.34 1.18 2.74
N ALA A 527 8.22 1.90 2.75
CA ALA A 527 7.07 1.55 1.93
C ALA A 527 7.35 1.69 0.44
N GLN A 528 8.15 2.68 0.02
CA GLN A 528 8.60 2.78 -1.36
C GLN A 528 9.41 1.54 -1.77
N VAL A 529 10.37 1.12 -0.96
CA VAL A 529 11.16 -0.10 -1.24
C VAL A 529 10.30 -1.36 -1.21
N ASP A 530 9.33 -1.48 -0.29
CA ASP A 530 8.40 -2.62 -0.22
C ASP A 530 7.59 -2.74 -1.52
N LEU A 531 7.12 -1.59 -2.02
CA LEU A 531 6.33 -1.47 -3.23
C LEU A 531 7.16 -1.81 -4.49
N GLU A 532 8.41 -1.35 -4.55
CA GLU A 532 9.36 -1.70 -5.61
C GLU A 532 9.69 -3.21 -5.63
N LEU A 533 9.82 -3.83 -4.45
CA LEU A 533 10.16 -5.25 -4.32
C LEU A 533 8.98 -6.19 -4.64
N ARG A 534 7.76 -5.88 -4.18
CA ARG A 534 6.56 -6.70 -4.44
C ARG A 534 6.11 -6.65 -5.90
N GLY A 535 6.45 -5.58 -6.60
CA GLY A 535 5.92 -5.30 -7.93
C GLY A 535 4.41 -5.00 -7.91
N PRO A 536 3.85 -4.57 -9.04
CA PRO A 536 2.47 -4.08 -9.11
C PRO A 536 1.40 -5.17 -8.94
N GLY A 537 1.69 -6.44 -9.26
CA GLY A 537 0.67 -7.49 -9.31
C GLY A 537 0.04 -7.85 -7.95
N GLU A 538 0.81 -7.84 -6.87
CA GLU A 538 0.32 -8.22 -5.52
C GLU A 538 -0.38 -7.07 -4.79
N PHE A 539 0.13 -5.84 -4.90
CA PHE A 539 -0.51 -4.68 -4.24
C PHE A 539 -1.91 -4.41 -4.83
N PHE A 540 -2.08 -4.71 -6.11
CA PHE A 540 -3.35 -4.61 -6.85
C PHE A 540 -4.13 -5.95 -6.89
N GLY A 541 -3.67 -6.98 -6.17
CA GLY A 541 -4.15 -8.37 -6.26
C GLY A 541 -5.67 -8.54 -6.08
N THR A 542 -6.28 -9.18 -7.07
CA THR A 542 -7.71 -9.55 -7.22
C THR A 542 -8.72 -8.40 -7.05
N ARG A 543 -9.05 -7.75 -8.17
CA ARG A 543 -10.33 -7.06 -8.41
C ARG A 543 -10.74 -6.07 -7.32
N GLN A 544 -9.84 -5.18 -6.89
CA GLN A 544 -10.32 -3.98 -6.20
C GLN A 544 -11.09 -3.13 -7.22
N HIS A 545 -12.42 -3.23 -7.16
CA HIS A 545 -13.34 -2.51 -8.03
C HIS A 545 -13.04 -1.00 -8.01
N GLY A 546 -12.56 -0.46 -9.13
CA GLY A 546 -12.55 0.99 -9.36
C GLY A 546 -11.35 1.56 -10.12
N LEU A 547 -10.20 0.88 -10.17
CA LEU A 547 -9.05 1.34 -10.97
C LEU A 547 -9.06 0.67 -12.36
N PRO A 548 -8.87 1.45 -13.45
CA PRO A 548 -8.84 0.90 -14.80
C PRO A 548 -7.58 0.06 -15.00
N GLU A 549 -7.67 -0.96 -15.85
CA GLU A 549 -6.50 -1.70 -16.30
C GLU A 549 -5.59 -0.78 -17.12
N PHE A 550 -4.33 -0.64 -16.70
CA PHE A 550 -3.29 0.06 -17.46
C PHE A 550 -2.62 -0.93 -18.42
N HIS A 551 -2.36 -0.49 -19.65
CA HIS A 551 -1.65 -1.31 -20.63
C HIS A 551 -0.14 -1.11 -20.57
N VAL A 552 0.32 0.11 -20.25
CA VAL A 552 1.75 0.47 -20.26
C VAL A 552 2.18 1.11 -18.96
N ALA A 553 1.33 1.96 -18.38
CA ALA A 553 1.61 2.60 -17.12
C ALA A 553 1.61 1.58 -15.98
N ASP A 554 2.53 1.76 -15.06
CA ASP A 554 2.55 1.09 -13.78
C ASP A 554 2.59 2.19 -12.71
N PRO A 555 1.47 2.49 -12.03
CA PRO A 555 1.41 3.57 -11.03
C PRO A 555 2.45 3.44 -9.90
N ILE A 556 2.94 2.22 -9.66
CA ILE A 556 3.95 1.91 -8.65
C ILE A 556 5.36 2.17 -9.18
N ARG A 557 5.68 1.70 -10.38
CA ARG A 557 7.00 1.95 -10.98
C ARG A 557 7.15 3.38 -11.48
N ASP A 558 6.06 3.99 -11.91
CA ASP A 558 6.02 5.27 -12.60
C ASP A 558 5.53 6.42 -11.69
N VAL A 559 5.80 6.38 -10.38
CA VAL A 559 5.36 7.44 -9.43
C VAL A 559 5.76 8.84 -9.90
N ALA A 560 6.98 9.00 -10.43
CA ALA A 560 7.44 10.29 -10.96
C ALA A 560 6.65 10.75 -12.21
N LEU A 561 6.18 9.84 -13.05
CA LEU A 561 5.31 10.19 -14.19
C LEU A 561 3.88 10.46 -13.71
N LEU A 562 3.40 9.73 -12.71
CA LEU A 562 2.11 9.93 -12.08
C LEU A 562 1.99 11.34 -11.48
N GLU A 563 3.05 11.83 -10.84
CA GLU A 563 3.15 13.19 -10.31
C GLU A 563 3.02 14.24 -11.42
N LYS A 564 3.83 14.10 -12.47
CA LYS A 564 3.80 15.00 -13.63
C LYS A 564 2.44 14.97 -14.34
N ALA A 565 1.84 13.79 -14.48
CA ALA A 565 0.52 13.62 -15.09
C ALA A 565 -0.57 14.30 -14.24
N ARG A 566 -0.45 14.26 -12.91
CA ARG A 566 -1.38 14.95 -12.00
C ARG A 566 -1.26 16.46 -12.12
N GLU A 567 -0.04 16.99 -12.18
CA GLU A 567 0.19 18.43 -12.41
C GLU A 567 -0.39 18.88 -13.74
N ALA A 568 -0.16 18.10 -14.81
CA ALA A 568 -0.71 18.35 -16.12
C ALA A 568 -2.25 18.33 -16.11
N ALA A 569 -2.86 17.32 -15.48
CA ALA A 569 -4.31 17.21 -15.37
C ALA A 569 -4.92 18.39 -14.58
N ALA A 570 -4.29 18.78 -13.47
CA ALA A 570 -4.73 19.94 -12.68
C ALA A 570 -4.66 21.23 -13.50
N TRP A 571 -3.56 21.45 -14.22
CA TRP A 571 -3.40 22.61 -15.09
C TRP A 571 -4.45 22.65 -16.22
N VAL A 572 -4.69 21.50 -16.87
CA VAL A 572 -5.73 21.39 -17.92
C VAL A 572 -7.11 21.74 -17.35
N LEU A 573 -7.46 21.21 -16.17
CA LEU A 573 -8.78 21.42 -15.54
C LEU A 573 -8.96 22.80 -14.92
N GLU A 574 -7.86 23.49 -14.57
CA GLU A 574 -7.90 24.89 -14.15
C GLU A 574 -8.27 25.81 -15.31
N GLN A 575 -7.71 25.54 -16.50
CA GLN A 575 -7.99 26.30 -17.72
C GLN A 575 -9.32 25.93 -18.38
N ASP A 576 -9.68 24.65 -18.33
CA ASP A 576 -10.89 24.09 -18.94
C ASP A 576 -11.58 23.08 -18.00
N PRO A 577 -12.30 23.59 -16.98
CA PRO A 577 -13.05 22.80 -15.99
C PRO A 577 -13.89 21.64 -16.49
N HIS A 578 -14.42 21.76 -17.71
CA HIS A 578 -15.38 20.84 -18.30
C HIS A 578 -14.82 20.14 -19.55
N LEU A 579 -13.54 20.35 -19.86
CA LEU A 579 -12.84 19.81 -21.04
C LEU A 579 -13.60 20.08 -22.36
N LEU A 580 -14.13 21.30 -22.51
CA LEU A 580 -14.95 21.71 -23.65
C LEU A 580 -14.14 22.34 -24.79
N ARG A 581 -12.89 22.74 -24.55
CA ARG A 581 -12.03 23.32 -25.59
C ARG A 581 -11.70 22.25 -26.66
N PRO A 582 -11.55 22.65 -27.94
CA PRO A 582 -11.27 21.70 -29.03
C PRO A 582 -10.03 20.82 -28.78
N GLU A 583 -8.99 21.40 -28.18
CA GLU A 583 -7.73 20.73 -27.83
C GLU A 583 -7.86 19.66 -26.74
N HIS A 584 -8.93 19.68 -25.94
CA HIS A 584 -9.19 18.70 -24.87
C HIS A 584 -10.26 17.66 -25.25
N ARG A 585 -10.85 17.78 -26.44
CA ARG A 585 -11.97 16.94 -26.88
C ARG A 585 -11.65 15.44 -26.83
N VAL A 586 -10.48 15.05 -27.34
CA VAL A 586 -10.08 13.62 -27.36
C VAL A 586 -9.94 13.07 -25.95
N LEU A 587 -9.31 13.83 -25.05
CA LEU A 587 -9.19 13.48 -23.64
C LEU A 587 -10.58 13.29 -23.02
N ARG A 588 -11.50 14.25 -23.21
CA ARG A 588 -12.88 14.15 -22.72
C ARG A 588 -13.60 12.90 -23.25
N GLU A 589 -13.53 12.64 -24.55
CA GLU A 589 -14.18 11.48 -25.16
C GLU A 589 -13.63 10.16 -24.60
N ARG A 590 -12.32 10.06 -24.35
CA ARG A 590 -11.70 8.88 -23.74
C ARG A 590 -12.13 8.70 -22.29
N LEU A 591 -12.21 9.79 -21.51
CA LEU A 591 -12.70 9.75 -20.13
C LEU A 591 -14.15 9.26 -20.08
N LEU A 592 -15.02 9.79 -20.94
CA LEU A 592 -16.43 9.38 -21.00
C LEU A 592 -16.58 7.91 -21.38
N ARG A 593 -15.77 7.40 -22.33
CA ARG A 593 -15.82 5.98 -22.71
C ARG A 593 -15.27 5.05 -21.63
N ARG A 594 -14.12 5.39 -21.05
CA ARG A 594 -13.38 4.49 -20.14
C ARG A 594 -13.99 4.42 -18.74
N TYR A 595 -14.70 5.48 -18.32
CA TYR A 595 -15.26 5.58 -16.98
C TYR A 595 -16.78 5.79 -16.95
N ALA A 596 -17.49 5.43 -18.04
CA ALA A 596 -18.95 5.49 -18.14
C ALA A 596 -19.64 4.73 -16.99
N ASP A 597 -19.16 3.53 -16.69
CA ASP A 597 -19.75 2.62 -15.67
C ASP A 597 -19.37 2.99 -14.23
N SER A 598 -18.40 3.89 -14.06
CA SER A 598 -17.95 4.34 -12.74
C SER A 598 -18.86 5.41 -12.15
N GLY A 599 -20.18 5.34 -12.39
CA GLY A 599 -21.33 6.00 -11.70
C GLY A 599 -21.29 7.51 -11.40
N ALA A 600 -20.16 8.20 -11.57
CA ALA A 600 -19.87 9.49 -10.97
C ALA A 600 -19.18 10.46 -11.94
N LEU A 601 -18.85 10.05 -13.17
CA LEU A 601 -18.32 10.96 -14.21
C LEU A 601 -19.42 11.52 -15.13
N LEU A 602 -20.64 10.96 -15.08
CA LEU A 602 -21.76 11.35 -15.94
C LEU A 602 -22.52 12.61 -15.48
N ALA A 603 -22.12 13.27 -14.39
CA ALA A 603 -22.72 14.54 -13.97
C ALA A 603 -22.05 15.78 -14.59
N VAL A 604 -21.11 15.60 -15.54
CA VAL A 604 -20.54 16.69 -16.34
C VAL A 604 -21.25 16.74 -17.70
N GLY A 605 -22.52 17.15 -17.66
CA GLY A 605 -23.40 17.29 -18.81
C GLY A 605 -24.78 17.73 -18.38
#